data_AF-A0A934YGW2-F1
#
_entry.id   AF-A0A934YGW2-F1
#
_cell.length_a   1.000
_cell.length_b   1.000
_cell.length_c   1.000
_cell.angle_alpha   90.00
_cell.angle_beta   90.00
_cell.angle_gamma   90.00
#
_symmetry.space_group_name_H-M   'P 1'
#
loop_
_entity.id
_entity.type
_entity.pdbx_description
1 polymer ?
#
loop_
_entity_poly.entity_id
_entity_poly.type
_entity_poly.pdbx_seq_one_letter_code
_entity_poly.pdbx_strand_id
1 'polypeptide(L)'
;MNIKKIIKITFKIILIILGLIVVFLIGFFIYLNSLLISNPEFADNYQTQPGTYTQLDDSTRIFGNNSLRKLQEGFYEMYIEGEPFERGNAIGILTSDLHEYQEDAFINQIKKMIPGEFYLKFLKYFVAFFQPRY
;
A
#
# COMPACT_ATOMS: atom_id res chain seq x y z
N MET A 1 -28.32 -52.41 1.16
CA MET A 1 -27.22 -51.76 1.93
C MET A 1 -27.83 -51.08 3.15
N ASN A 2 -27.33 -51.34 4.36
CA ASN A 2 -27.94 -50.80 5.59
C ASN A 2 -27.90 -49.26 5.61
N ILE A 3 -29.04 -48.61 5.88
CA ILE A 3 -29.18 -47.13 5.96
C ILE A 3 -28.14 -46.50 6.90
N LYS A 4 -27.86 -47.14 8.04
CA LYS A 4 -26.81 -46.71 8.98
C LYS A 4 -25.41 -46.69 8.35
N LYS A 5 -25.14 -47.60 7.40
CA LYS A 5 -23.86 -47.71 6.69
C LYS A 5 -23.71 -46.59 5.65
N ILE A 6 -24.81 -46.22 4.98
CA ILE A 6 -24.86 -45.10 4.03
C ILE A 6 -24.58 -43.79 4.77
N ILE A 7 -25.33 -43.50 5.85
CA ILE A 7 -25.17 -42.27 6.65
C ILE A 7 -23.72 -42.09 7.14
N LYS A 8 -23.08 -43.18 7.60
CA LYS A 8 -21.69 -43.16 8.08
C LYS A 8 -20.68 -42.85 6.96
N ILE A 9 -20.94 -43.27 5.73
CA ILE A 9 -20.09 -42.97 4.56
C ILE A 9 -20.29 -41.52 4.14
N THR A 10 -21.53 -41.04 4.03
CA THR A 10 -21.82 -39.65 3.65
C THR A 10 -21.20 -38.67 4.63
N PHE A 11 -21.28 -38.96 5.94
CA PHE A 11 -20.68 -38.13 6.98
C PHE A 11 -19.14 -38.09 6.87
N LYS A 12 -18.48 -39.21 6.57
CA LYS A 12 -17.03 -39.23 6.33
C LYS A 12 -16.62 -38.40 5.12
N ILE A 13 -17.39 -38.47 4.03
CA ILE A 13 -17.12 -37.69 2.81
C ILE A 13 -17.25 -36.19 3.12
N ILE A 14 -18.27 -35.78 3.86
CA ILE A 14 -18.45 -34.38 4.28
C ILE A 14 -17.26 -33.89 5.11
N LEU A 15 -16.77 -34.70 6.06
CA LEU A 15 -15.58 -34.35 6.84
C LEU A 15 -14.31 -34.20 5.99
N ILE A 16 -14.13 -35.05 4.99
CA ILE A 16 -12.98 -34.97 4.07
C ILE A 16 -13.07 -33.69 3.23
N ILE A 17 -14.25 -33.37 2.69
CA ILE A 17 -14.48 -32.15 1.91
C ILE A 17 -14.24 -30.91 2.79
N LEU A 18 -14.75 -30.92 4.02
CA LEU A 18 -14.53 -29.83 4.97
C LEU A 18 -13.04 -29.65 5.28
N GLY A 19 -12.31 -30.75 5.49
CA GLY A 19 -10.86 -30.72 5.69
C GLY A 19 -10.11 -30.14 4.49
N LEU A 20 -10.46 -30.52 3.27
CA LEU A 20 -9.88 -29.96 2.05
C LEU A 20 -10.15 -28.46 1.90
N ILE A 21 -11.37 -28.01 2.22
CA ILE A 21 -11.72 -26.58 2.22
C ILE A 21 -10.86 -25.81 3.22
N VAL A 22 -10.66 -26.35 4.44
CA VAL A 22 -9.82 -25.72 5.46
C VAL A 22 -8.37 -25.62 4.99
N VAL A 23 -7.80 -26.69 4.41
CA VAL A 23 -6.43 -26.66 3.86
C VAL A 23 -6.30 -25.64 2.74
N PHE A 24 -7.29 -25.57 1.84
CA PHE A 24 -7.33 -24.59 0.77
C PHE A 24 -7.38 -23.15 1.32
N LEU A 25 -8.24 -22.88 2.30
CA LEU A 25 -8.34 -21.56 2.93
C LEU A 25 -7.04 -21.14 3.63
N ILE A 26 -6.36 -22.08 4.30
CA ILE A 26 -5.06 -21.81 4.93
C ILE A 26 -4.01 -21.50 3.87
N GLY A 27 -3.90 -22.30 2.81
CA GLY A 27 -2.96 -22.06 1.72
C GLY A 27 -3.22 -20.74 1.01
N PHE A 28 -4.49 -20.43 0.76
CA PHE A 28 -4.92 -19.16 0.17
C PHE A 28 -4.58 -17.97 1.08
N PHE A 29 -4.78 -18.10 2.39
CA PHE A 29 -4.39 -17.07 3.35
C PHE A 29 -2.87 -16.84 3.35
N ILE A 30 -2.05 -17.89 3.33
CA ILE A 30 -0.59 -17.77 3.22
C ILE A 30 -0.19 -17.07 1.91
N TYR A 31 -0.81 -17.45 0.78
CA TYR A 31 -0.56 -16.82 -0.51
C TYR A 31 -0.90 -15.32 -0.50
N LEU A 32 -2.07 -14.94 0.03
CA LEU A 32 -2.46 -13.53 0.16
C LEU A 32 -1.50 -12.73 1.05
N ASN A 33 -0.92 -13.35 2.09
CA ASN A 33 0.09 -12.68 2.91
C ASN A 33 1.43 -12.55 2.18
N SER A 34 1.79 -13.50 1.31
CA SER A 34 2.98 -13.43 0.46
C SER A 34 2.93 -12.28 -0.56
N LEU A 35 1.73 -12.00 -1.11
CA LEU A 35 1.52 -10.86 -2.02
C LEU A 35 1.78 -9.49 -1.37
N LEU A 36 1.86 -9.44 -0.04
CA LEU A 36 2.08 -8.22 0.72
C LEU A 36 3.58 -7.94 0.97
N ILE A 37 4.54 -8.43 0.19
CA ILE A 37 5.96 -8.22 0.53
C ILE A 37 6.80 -7.88 -0.70
N SER A 38 7.33 -6.65 -0.73
CA SER A 38 8.72 -6.38 -0.32
C SER A 38 8.88 -4.87 -0.18
N ASN A 39 9.63 -4.43 0.83
CA ASN A 39 10.19 -3.07 0.75
C ASN A 39 11.12 -3.07 -0.47
N PRO A 40 11.14 -2.00 -1.27
CA PRO A 40 12.09 -1.89 -2.37
C PRO A 40 13.51 -2.13 -1.82
N GLU A 41 14.30 -2.93 -2.53
CA GLU A 41 15.72 -3.11 -2.19
C GLU A 41 16.39 -1.74 -2.32
N PHE A 42 16.75 -1.14 -1.17
CA PHE A 42 17.55 0.07 -1.15
C PHE A 42 19.00 -0.32 -1.47
N ALA A 43 19.74 0.55 -2.16
CA ALA A 43 21.16 0.34 -2.40
C ALA A 43 21.93 0.15 -1.08
N ASP A 44 22.98 -0.68 -1.07
CA ASP A 44 23.74 -1.08 0.13
C ASP A 44 24.27 0.10 0.99
N ASN A 45 24.34 1.30 0.43
CA ASN A 45 24.80 2.54 1.09
C ASN A 45 23.64 3.49 1.45
N TYR A 46 22.43 2.95 1.64
CA TYR A 46 21.26 3.73 2.05
C TYR A 46 21.48 4.39 3.41
N GLN A 47 21.62 5.72 3.40
CA GLN A 47 21.45 6.52 4.59
C GLN A 47 20.19 7.36 4.41
N THR A 48 19.13 7.03 5.15
CA THR A 48 18.08 8.00 5.43
C THR A 48 18.72 9.16 6.17
N GLN A 49 18.98 10.26 5.47
CA GLN A 49 19.06 11.52 6.17
C GLN A 49 17.60 11.97 6.33
N PRO A 50 17.06 12.02 7.57
CA PRO A 50 15.81 12.73 7.80
C PRO A 50 16.07 14.21 7.52
N GLY A 51 15.99 14.58 6.26
CA GLY A 51 16.12 15.95 5.82
C GLY A 51 14.82 16.67 6.15
N THR A 52 14.93 17.78 6.85
CA THR A 52 13.83 18.75 6.95
C THR A 52 14.10 19.85 5.93
N TYR A 53 13.06 20.36 5.31
CA TYR A 53 13.17 21.53 4.46
C TYR A 53 13.06 22.80 5.31
N THR A 54 13.72 23.86 4.86
CA THR A 54 13.52 25.20 5.43
C THR A 54 12.41 25.89 4.66
N GLN A 55 11.41 26.38 5.36
CA GLN A 55 10.35 27.19 4.77
C GLN A 55 10.78 28.66 4.80
N LEU A 56 10.91 29.29 3.62
CA LEU A 56 11.27 30.70 3.51
C LEU A 56 10.05 31.63 3.66
N ASP A 57 8.90 31.19 3.14
CA ASP A 57 7.62 31.88 3.20
C ASP A 57 6.46 30.87 3.16
N ASP A 58 5.21 31.32 3.19
CA ASP A 58 4.03 30.44 3.18
C ASP A 58 3.91 29.56 1.93
N SER A 59 4.67 29.86 0.87
CA SER A 59 4.61 29.23 -0.44
C SER A 59 5.89 28.52 -0.87
N THR A 60 7.05 28.83 -0.27
CA THR A 60 8.37 28.45 -0.80
C THR A 60 9.16 27.65 0.24
N ARG A 61 9.65 26.49 -0.19
CA ARG A 61 10.44 25.54 0.59
C ARG A 61 11.75 25.28 -0.09
N ILE A 62 12.80 25.13 0.70
CA ILE A 62 14.16 24.90 0.20
C ILE A 62 14.83 23.75 0.95
N PHE A 63 15.55 22.92 0.21
CA PHE A 63 16.40 21.86 0.73
C PHE A 63 17.72 21.82 -0.04
N GLY A 64 18.79 22.36 0.55
CA GLY A 64 20.05 22.59 -0.16
C GLY A 64 19.85 23.57 -1.32
N ASN A 65 20.21 23.14 -2.54
CA ASN A 65 19.97 23.91 -3.76
C ASN A 65 18.59 23.62 -4.41
N ASN A 66 17.80 22.73 -3.82
CA ASN A 66 16.50 22.32 -4.33
C ASN A 66 15.40 23.20 -3.74
N SER A 67 14.33 23.43 -4.50
CA SER A 67 13.20 24.24 -4.01
C SER A 67 11.85 23.75 -4.52
N LEU A 68 10.81 24.04 -3.73
CA LEU A 68 9.41 23.84 -4.08
C LEU A 68 8.66 25.14 -3.79
N ARG A 69 8.00 25.69 -4.80
CA ARG A 69 7.24 26.93 -4.71
C ARG A 69 5.79 26.72 -5.11
N LYS A 70 4.88 27.19 -4.28
CA LYS A 70 3.45 27.26 -4.59
C LYS A 70 3.14 28.56 -5.33
N LEU A 71 2.50 28.44 -6.48
CA LEU A 71 2.04 29.56 -7.29
C LEU A 71 0.62 29.97 -6.89
N GLN A 72 0.23 31.22 -7.21
CA GLN A 72 -1.07 31.77 -6.84
C GLN A 72 -2.26 31.01 -7.47
N GLU A 73 -2.04 30.36 -8.61
CA GLU A 73 -3.04 29.57 -9.33
C GLU A 73 -3.22 28.14 -8.79
N GLY A 74 -2.55 27.79 -7.68
CA GLY A 74 -2.63 26.46 -7.07
C GLY A 74 -1.66 25.43 -7.65
N PHE A 75 -0.83 25.83 -8.61
CA PHE A 75 0.26 25.00 -9.13
C PHE A 75 1.47 25.01 -8.21
N TYR A 76 2.28 23.96 -8.31
CA TYR A 76 3.57 23.86 -7.63
C TYR A 76 4.68 23.80 -8.68
N GLU A 77 5.68 24.65 -8.53
CA GLU A 77 6.91 24.64 -9.31
C GLU A 77 8.02 24.05 -8.44
N MET A 78 8.74 23.07 -8.97
CA MET A 78 9.80 22.38 -8.24
C MET A 78 11.10 22.42 -9.04
N TYR A 79 12.18 22.85 -8.40
CA TYR A 79 13.52 22.81 -8.95
C TYR A 79 14.35 21.79 -8.16
N ILE A 80 14.84 20.77 -8.86
CA ILE A 80 15.62 19.67 -8.29
C ILE A 80 16.89 19.44 -9.11
N GLU A 81 18.02 19.26 -8.44
CA GLU A 81 19.30 18.94 -9.05
C GLU A 81 20.00 17.78 -8.31
N GLY A 82 21.05 17.24 -8.93
CA GLY A 82 21.82 16.11 -8.40
C GLY A 82 21.62 14.79 -9.13
N GLU A 83 22.24 13.74 -8.61
CA GLU A 83 22.15 12.38 -9.12
C GLU A 83 20.73 11.79 -8.92
N PRO A 84 20.32 10.75 -9.68
CA PRO A 84 18.95 10.22 -9.60
C PRO A 84 18.42 9.96 -8.18
N PHE A 85 19.27 9.44 -7.30
CA PHE A 85 18.94 9.20 -5.90
C PHE A 85 18.71 10.51 -5.12
N GLU A 86 19.62 11.49 -5.25
CA GLU A 86 19.54 12.77 -4.56
C GLU A 86 18.28 13.54 -4.96
N ARG A 87 17.93 13.47 -6.25
CA ARG A 87 16.67 14.05 -6.75
C ARG A 87 15.47 13.41 -6.10
N GLY A 88 15.42 12.07 -6.02
CA GLY A 88 14.34 11.34 -5.36
C GLY A 88 14.21 11.70 -3.88
N ASN A 89 15.34 11.80 -3.18
CA ASN A 89 15.37 12.21 -1.77
C ASN A 89 14.88 13.66 -1.59
N ALA A 90 15.37 14.59 -2.40
CA ALA A 90 14.96 16.00 -2.34
C ALA A 90 13.47 16.17 -2.64
N ILE A 91 12.93 15.46 -3.64
CA ILE A 91 11.50 15.42 -3.94
C ILE A 91 10.73 14.94 -2.71
N GLY A 92 11.09 13.78 -2.15
CA GLY A 92 10.40 13.20 -1.00
C GLY A 92 10.39 14.12 0.23
N ILE A 93 11.51 14.79 0.51
CA ILE A 93 11.60 15.76 1.60
C ILE A 93 10.69 16.97 1.36
N LEU A 94 10.79 17.59 0.17
CA LEU A 94 10.06 18.81 -0.16
C LEU A 94 8.54 18.61 -0.28
N THR A 95 8.08 17.41 -0.64
CA THR A 95 6.65 17.08 -0.83
C THR A 95 6.04 16.20 0.26
N SER A 96 6.74 15.98 1.37
CA SER A 96 6.31 15.03 2.43
C SER A 96 4.88 15.27 2.92
N ASP A 97 4.56 16.49 3.32
CA ASP A 97 3.22 16.92 3.76
C ASP A 97 2.18 16.98 2.62
N LEU A 98 2.60 17.31 1.40
CA LEU A 98 1.72 17.26 0.22
C LEU A 98 1.26 15.83 -0.05
N HIS A 99 2.18 14.87 0.09
CA HIS A 99 1.88 13.46 -0.09
C HIS A 99 0.93 12.97 1.00
N GLU A 100 1.19 13.33 2.25
CA GLU A 100 0.29 13.03 3.39
C GLU A 100 -1.12 13.60 3.15
N TYR A 101 -1.23 14.87 2.74
CA TYR A 101 -2.52 15.48 2.42
C TYR A 101 -3.25 14.77 1.28
N GLN A 102 -2.53 14.38 0.22
CA GLN A 102 -3.11 13.65 -0.90
C GLN A 102 -3.59 12.25 -0.48
N GLU A 103 -2.81 11.55 0.34
CA GLU A 103 -3.16 10.24 0.87
C GLU A 103 -4.42 10.34 1.74
N ASP A 104 -4.47 11.31 2.66
CA ASP A 104 -5.63 11.55 3.50
C ASP A 104 -6.87 11.89 2.67
N ALA A 105 -6.74 12.80 1.71
CA ALA A 105 -7.85 13.16 0.82
C ALA A 105 -8.35 11.94 0.04
N PHE A 106 -7.44 11.10 -0.47
CA PHE A 106 -7.77 9.88 -1.19
C PHE A 106 -8.49 8.87 -0.31
N ILE A 107 -7.95 8.54 0.86
CA ILE A 107 -8.55 7.58 1.81
C ILE A 107 -9.91 8.07 2.29
N ASN A 108 -10.06 9.36 2.59
CA ASN A 108 -11.33 9.94 3.00
C ASN A 108 -12.39 9.84 1.90
N GLN A 109 -12.01 10.02 0.64
CA GLN A 109 -12.94 9.84 -0.48
C GLN A 109 -13.36 8.38 -0.65
N ILE A 110 -12.43 7.42 -0.49
CA ILE A 110 -12.79 6.00 -0.51
C ILE A 110 -13.75 5.69 0.63
N LYS A 111 -13.49 6.16 1.85
CA LYS A 111 -14.37 5.93 3.02
C LYS A 111 -15.77 6.50 2.84
N LYS A 112 -15.93 7.63 2.13
CA LYS A 112 -17.25 8.18 1.79
C LYS A 112 -18.01 7.30 0.79
N MET A 113 -17.32 6.75 -0.21
CA MET A 113 -17.93 5.86 -1.21
C MET A 113 -18.19 4.46 -0.65
N ILE A 114 -17.35 4.00 0.28
CA ILE A 114 -17.35 2.67 0.87
C ILE A 114 -17.20 2.82 2.39
N PRO A 115 -18.32 2.88 3.15
CA PRO A 115 -18.27 3.16 4.58
C PRO A 115 -17.80 1.98 5.45
N GLY A 116 -17.63 0.78 4.88
CA GLY A 116 -17.32 -0.43 5.64
C GLY A 116 -15.84 -0.79 5.66
N GLU A 117 -15.21 -0.76 6.84
CA GLU A 117 -13.83 -1.21 7.08
C GLU A 117 -13.57 -2.65 6.60
N PHE A 118 -14.57 -3.54 6.73
CA PHE A 118 -14.48 -4.90 6.22
C PHE A 118 -14.37 -4.95 4.68
N TYR A 119 -15.14 -4.11 3.99
CA TYR A 119 -15.12 -4.05 2.53
C TYR A 119 -13.84 -3.38 2.02
N LEU A 120 -13.32 -2.37 2.73
CA LEU A 120 -12.01 -1.79 2.43
C LEU A 120 -10.90 -2.85 2.51
N LYS A 121 -10.92 -3.67 3.55
CA LYS A 121 -9.97 -4.77 3.71
C LYS A 121 -10.10 -5.80 2.58
N PHE A 122 -11.32 -6.20 2.23
CA PHE A 122 -11.58 -7.07 1.08
C PHE A 122 -11.05 -6.45 -0.23
N LEU A 123 -11.35 -5.18 -0.48
CA LEU A 123 -10.93 -4.46 -1.68
C LEU A 123 -9.41 -4.35 -1.78
N LYS A 124 -8.71 -4.12 -0.66
CA LYS A 124 -7.24 -4.14 -0.61
C LYS A 124 -6.67 -5.48 -1.11
N TYR A 125 -7.20 -6.60 -0.64
CA TYR A 125 -6.77 -7.93 -1.10
C TYR A 125 -7.19 -8.21 -2.55
N PHE A 126 -8.38 -7.75 -2.96
CA PHE A 126 -8.84 -7.85 -4.33
C PHE A 126 -7.90 -7.11 -5.29
N VAL A 127 -7.58 -5.84 -5.02
CA VAL A 127 -6.65 -5.05 -5.83
C VAL A 127 -5.27 -5.71 -5.86
N ALA A 128 -4.74 -6.15 -4.71
CA ALA A 128 -3.46 -6.87 -4.65
C ALA A 128 -3.44 -8.16 -5.48
N PHE A 129 -4.57 -8.85 -5.60
CA PHE A 129 -4.70 -10.05 -6.42
C PHE A 129 -4.73 -9.75 -7.93
N PHE A 130 -5.42 -8.68 -8.34
CA PHE A 130 -5.51 -8.28 -9.76
C PHE A 130 -4.28 -7.48 -10.24
N GLN A 131 -3.53 -6.89 -9.33
CA GLN A 131 -2.31 -6.15 -9.59
C GLN A 131 -1.16 -6.73 -8.74
N PRO A 132 -0.71 -7.97 -9.02
CA PRO A 132 0.56 -8.42 -8.46
C PRO A 132 1.64 -7.50 -9.01
N ARG A 133 2.17 -6.61 -8.17
CA ARG A 133 3.18 -5.61 -8.54
C ARG A 133 4.37 -6.33 -9.19
N TYR A 134 4.70 -5.98 -10.43
CA TYR A 134 6.00 -6.18 -11.04
C TYR A 134 6.86 -4.94 -10.78
#